data_AF-A0A958LA48-F1
#
_entry.id   AF-A0A958LA48-F1
#
_cell.length_a   1.000
_cell.length_b   1.000
_cell.length_c   1.000
_cell.angle_alpha   90.00
_cell.angle_beta   90.00
_cell.angle_gamma   90.00
#
_symmetry.space_group_name_H-M   'P 1'
#
loop_
_entity.id
_entity.type
_entity.pdbx_description
1 polymer ?
#
loop_
_entity_poly.entity_id
_entity_poly.type
_entity_poly.pdbx_seq_one_letter_code
_entity_poly.pdbx_strand_id
1 'polypeptide(L)'
;LQQDNFSWNLIECLYMQGAFPLVANKNIAHGLRRLNELAQLAIQQLDEIDLQKNLEIQMELLSQVDTMLEIIPQLVPPLEPLVSWFQTERIRIGPNNVLQVLNLTKQKFIDLKIITDLYVSNEPMAGGKNADSDILT
;
A
#
# COMPACT_ATOMS: atom_id res chain seq x y z
N LEU A 1 29.43 0.12 -4.20
CA LEU A 1 28.08 -0.36 -4.57
C LEU A 1 27.20 -0.14 -3.35
N GLN A 2 26.51 1.01 -3.26
CA GLN A 2 25.49 1.23 -2.23
C GLN A 2 24.33 0.29 -2.60
N GLN A 3 24.18 -0.82 -1.87
CA GLN A 3 22.93 -1.58 -1.93
C GLN A 3 21.87 -0.66 -1.34
N ASP A 4 20.93 -0.25 -2.20
CA ASP A 4 19.79 0.57 -1.83
C ASP A 4 18.93 -0.27 -0.87
N ASN A 5 19.11 -0.08 0.43
CA ASN A 5 18.63 -0.98 1.48
C ASN A 5 17.16 -0.68 1.84
N PHE A 6 16.34 -0.37 0.84
CA PHE A 6 14.96 0.07 1.01
C PHE A 6 14.14 -0.94 1.83
N SER A 7 14.24 -2.23 1.49
CA SER A 7 13.50 -3.30 2.18
C SER A 7 13.87 -3.42 3.65
N TRP A 8 15.16 -3.35 3.99
CA TRP A 8 15.61 -3.40 5.38
C TRP A 8 15.14 -2.18 6.17
N ASN A 9 15.31 -0.98 5.63
CA ASN A 9 14.87 0.25 6.28
C ASN A 9 13.34 0.26 6.46
N LEU A 10 12.60 -0.35 5.52
CA LEU A 10 11.16 -0.54 5.64
C LEU A 10 10.81 -1.50 6.79
N ILE A 11 11.55 -2.59 6.97
CA ILE A 11 11.40 -3.49 8.11
C ILE A 11 11.64 -2.73 9.43
N GLU A 12 12.74 -1.98 9.53
CA GLU A 12 13.05 -1.17 10.71
C GLU A 12 11.93 -0.16 11.02
N CYS A 13 11.37 0.48 10.00
CA CYS A 13 10.25 1.39 10.19
C CYS A 13 8.99 0.68 10.73
N LEU A 14 8.59 -0.42 10.09
CA LEU A 14 7.36 -1.15 10.43
C LEU A 14 7.38 -1.75 11.84
N TYR A 15 8.54 -2.20 12.32
CA TYR A 15 8.65 -2.91 13.59
C TYR A 15 9.36 -2.15 14.70
N MET A 16 10.22 -1.18 14.37
CA MET A 16 11.09 -0.50 15.34
C MET A 16 10.83 1.02 15.41
N GLN A 17 9.78 1.52 14.76
CA GLN A 17 9.45 2.95 14.72
C GLN A 17 10.57 3.81 14.11
N GLY A 18 11.35 3.22 13.20
CA GLY A 18 12.34 3.93 12.40
C GLY A 18 11.71 4.91 11.40
N ALA A 19 12.54 5.72 10.74
CA ALA A 19 12.07 6.60 9.67
C ALA A 19 11.72 5.80 8.40
N PHE A 20 10.68 6.23 7.68
CA PHE A 20 10.33 5.63 6.40
C PHE A 20 11.44 5.87 5.36
N PRO A 21 11.88 4.84 4.62
CA PRO A 21 12.95 4.99 3.64
C PRO A 21 12.56 5.88 2.46
N LEU A 22 13.50 6.66 1.93
CA LEU A 22 13.27 7.41 0.70
C LEU A 22 13.15 6.47 -0.51
N VAL A 23 12.30 6.82 -1.46
CA VAL A 23 12.09 6.05 -2.69
C VAL A 23 12.95 6.63 -3.80
N ALA A 24 14.05 5.96 -4.16
CA ALA A 24 14.89 6.35 -5.29
C ALA A 24 14.48 5.66 -6.61
N ASN A 25 13.84 4.50 -6.52
CA ASN A 25 13.50 3.66 -7.66
C ASN A 25 12.03 3.86 -8.09
N LYS A 26 11.81 4.21 -9.37
CA LYS A 26 10.47 4.38 -9.95
C LYS A 26 9.59 3.13 -9.83
N ASN A 27 10.16 1.93 -9.90
CA ASN A 27 9.38 0.69 -9.75
C ASN A 27 8.84 0.54 -8.32
N ILE A 28 9.62 0.97 -7.31
CA ILE A 28 9.17 1.00 -5.91
C ILE A 28 8.04 2.04 -5.76
N ALA A 29 8.19 3.23 -6.33
CA ALA A 29 7.14 4.26 -6.31
C ALA A 29 5.83 3.77 -6.96
N HIS A 30 5.92 3.17 -8.15
CA HIS A 30 4.77 2.60 -8.85
C HIS A 30 4.12 1.45 -8.07
N GLY A 31 4.92 0.57 -7.45
CA GLY A 31 4.41 -0.50 -6.61
C GLY A 31 3.67 0.04 -5.37
N LEU A 32 4.21 1.06 -4.71
CA LEU A 32 3.56 1.73 -3.57
C LEU A 32 2.25 2.41 -3.96
N ARG A 33 2.21 3.08 -5.13
CA ARG A 33 0.97 3.62 -5.70
C ARG A 33 -0.05 2.51 -5.94
N ARG A 34 0.37 1.36 -6.47
CA ARG A 34 -0.55 0.26 -6.73
C ARG A 34 -1.10 -0.33 -5.44
N LEU A 35 -0.26 -0.48 -4.40
CA LEU A 35 -0.72 -0.89 -3.07
C LEU A 35 -1.73 0.11 -2.48
N ASN A 36 -1.50 1.41 -2.68
CA ASN A 36 -2.42 2.46 -2.24
C ASN A 36 -3.79 2.37 -2.92
N GLU A 37 -3.80 2.23 -4.25
CA GLU A 37 -5.03 2.06 -5.05
C GLU A 37 -5.81 0.82 -4.63
N LEU A 38 -5.12 -0.31 -4.42
CA LEU A 38 -5.75 -1.55 -3.95
C LEU A 38 -6.34 -1.39 -2.55
N ALA A 39 -5.61 -0.73 -1.64
CA ALA A 39 -6.12 -0.46 -0.30
C ALA A 39 -7.37 0.43 -0.34
N GLN A 40 -7.36 1.48 -1.16
CA GLN A 40 -8.52 2.36 -1.36
C GLN A 40 -9.72 1.59 -1.93
N LEU A 41 -9.51 0.72 -2.92
CA LEU A 41 -10.56 -0.10 -3.51
C LEU A 41 -11.16 -1.05 -2.47
N ALA A 42 -10.33 -1.75 -1.69
CA ALA A 42 -10.82 -2.65 -0.63
C ALA A 42 -11.63 -1.90 0.44
N ILE A 43 -11.19 -0.71 0.84
CA ILE A 43 -11.93 0.15 1.78
C ILE A 43 -13.33 0.48 1.23
N GLN A 44 -13.42 0.87 -0.04
CA GLN A 44 -14.70 1.17 -0.69
C GLN A 44 -15.60 -0.06 -0.74
N GLN A 45 -15.07 -1.23 -1.13
CA GLN A 45 -15.85 -2.46 -1.15
C GLN A 45 -16.36 -2.84 0.24
N LEU A 46 -15.53 -2.72 1.27
CA LEU A 46 -15.91 -2.99 2.66
C LEU A 46 -16.97 -2.00 3.19
N ASP A 47 -16.95 -0.75 2.74
CA ASP A 47 -17.97 0.26 3.07
C ASP A 47 -19.31 -0.01 2.41
N GLU A 48 -19.28 -0.61 1.23
CA GLU A 48 -20.48 -0.94 0.47
C GLU A 48 -21.11 -2.28 0.88
N ILE A 49 -20.45 -3.07 1.74
CA ILE A 49 -20.98 -4.38 2.17
C ILE A 49 -22.36 -4.22 2.82
N ASP A 50 -23.36 -4.67 2.07
CA ASP A 50 -24.70 -4.91 2.56
C ASP A 50 -24.87 -6.43 2.69
N LEU A 51 -25.00 -6.90 3.93
CA LEU A 51 -25.17 -8.33 4.22
C LEU A 51 -26.43 -8.94 3.58
N GLN A 52 -27.34 -8.12 3.03
CA GLN A 52 -28.55 -8.55 2.36
C GLN A 52 -28.48 -8.46 0.83
N LYS A 53 -27.49 -7.74 0.25
CA LYS A 53 -27.42 -7.47 -1.19
C LYS A 53 -25.98 -7.33 -1.68
N ASN A 54 -25.69 -7.92 -2.84
CA ASN A 54 -24.41 -7.79 -3.55
C ASN A 54 -23.16 -8.31 -2.81
N LEU A 55 -23.35 -9.04 -1.70
CA LEU A 55 -22.25 -9.62 -0.92
C LEU A 55 -21.31 -10.46 -1.79
N GLU A 56 -21.84 -11.29 -2.70
CA GLU A 56 -21.04 -12.15 -3.57
C GLU A 56 -20.08 -11.34 -4.46
N ILE A 57 -20.58 -10.26 -5.08
CA ILE A 57 -19.80 -9.39 -5.97
C ILE A 57 -18.69 -8.68 -5.17
N GLN A 58 -19.00 -8.17 -3.99
CA GLN A 58 -18.02 -7.47 -3.15
C GLN A 58 -16.95 -8.43 -2.63
N MET A 59 -17.34 -9.66 -2.26
CA MET A 59 -16.40 -10.70 -1.85
C MET A 59 -15.50 -11.14 -3.01
N GLU A 60 -16.03 -11.22 -4.24
CA GLU A 60 -15.23 -11.49 -5.44
C GLU A 60 -14.20 -10.37 -5.69
N LEU A 61 -14.61 -9.10 -5.60
CA LEU A 61 -13.71 -7.96 -5.76
C LEU A 61 -12.62 -7.92 -4.67
N LEU A 62 -12.96 -8.22 -3.42
CA LEU A 62 -11.98 -8.33 -2.34
C LEU A 62 -10.99 -9.48 -2.58
N SER A 63 -11.46 -10.62 -3.11
CA SER A 63 -10.59 -11.74 -3.51
C SER A 63 -9.61 -11.35 -4.62
N GLN A 64 -10.07 -10.55 -5.59
CA GLN A 64 -9.19 -10.00 -6.63
C GLN A 64 -8.15 -9.03 -6.05
N VAL A 65 -8.54 -8.18 -5.08
CA VAL A 65 -7.58 -7.32 -4.36
C VAL A 65 -6.50 -8.17 -3.68
N ASP A 66 -6.89 -9.23 -2.97
CA ASP A 66 -5.97 -10.11 -2.28
C ASP A 66 -4.99 -10.78 -3.25
N THR A 67 -5.49 -11.25 -4.40
CA THR A 67 -4.65 -11.80 -5.48
C THR A 67 -3.63 -10.77 -5.98
N MET A 68 -4.06 -9.52 -6.18
CA MET A 68 -3.16 -8.46 -6.66
C MET A 68 -2.12 -8.07 -5.62
N LEU A 69 -2.46 -8.10 -4.33
CA LEU A 69 -1.51 -7.87 -3.23
C LEU A 69 -0.40 -8.92 -3.22
N GLU A 70 -0.71 -10.18 -3.53
CA GLU A 70 0.27 -11.28 -3.60
C GLU A 70 1.20 -11.18 -4.82
N ILE A 71 0.74 -10.57 -5.91
CA ILE A 71 1.52 -10.39 -7.14
C ILE A 71 2.54 -9.26 -7.02
N ILE A 72 2.18 -8.15 -6.36
CA ILE A 72 3.05 -6.97 -6.24
C ILE A 72 4.47 -7.28 -5.72
N PRO A 73 4.68 -8.03 -4.62
CA PRO A 73 6.02 -8.30 -4.12
C PRO A 73 6.84 -9.20 -5.07
N GLN A 74 6.19 -9.98 -5.93
CA GLN A 74 6.89 -10.76 -6.97
C GLN A 74 7.43 -9.85 -8.08
N LEU A 75 6.72 -8.77 -8.40
CA LEU A 75 7.12 -7.77 -9.40
C LEU A 75 8.07 -6.72 -8.83
N VAL A 76 7.91 -6.38 -7.56
CA VAL A 76 8.70 -5.36 -6.84
C VAL A 76 9.16 -5.94 -5.49
N PRO A 77 10.19 -6.81 -5.47
CA PRO A 77 10.67 -7.47 -4.26
C PRO A 77 10.95 -6.56 -3.06
N PRO A 78 11.46 -5.32 -3.23
CA PRO A 78 11.65 -4.42 -2.10
C PRO A 78 10.38 -4.07 -1.30
N LEU A 79 9.18 -4.33 -1.83
CA LEU A 79 7.90 -4.11 -1.16
C LEU A 79 7.38 -5.31 -0.36
N GLU A 80 8.05 -6.46 -0.46
CA GLU A 80 7.69 -7.67 0.28
C GLU A 80 7.48 -7.42 1.78
N PRO A 81 8.35 -6.68 2.50
CA PRO A 81 8.15 -6.45 3.93
C PRO A 81 6.82 -5.78 4.29
N LEU A 82 6.36 -4.83 3.46
CA LEU A 82 5.10 -4.12 3.69
C LEU A 82 3.89 -5.03 3.45
N VAL A 83 3.93 -5.83 2.38
CA VAL A 83 2.85 -6.78 2.07
C VAL A 83 2.78 -7.87 3.13
N SER A 84 3.92 -8.45 3.53
CA SER A 84 3.98 -9.46 4.59
C SER A 84 3.51 -8.92 5.94
N TRP A 85 3.89 -7.68 6.29
CA TRP A 85 3.39 -7.01 7.49
C TRP A 85 1.86 -6.89 7.45
N PHE A 86 1.30 -6.38 6.36
CA PHE A 86 -0.15 -6.23 6.20
C PHE A 86 -0.90 -7.57 6.30
N GLN A 87 -0.40 -8.61 5.62
CA GLN A 87 -0.96 -9.96 5.70
C GLN A 87 -0.91 -10.51 7.13
N THR A 88 0.21 -10.31 7.83
CA THR A 88 0.36 -10.71 9.24
C THR A 88 -0.66 -10.00 10.13
N GLU A 89 -0.84 -8.70 9.94
CA GLU A 89 -1.81 -7.91 10.69
C GLU A 89 -3.26 -8.36 10.43
N ARG A 90 -3.58 -8.79 9.21
CA ARG A 90 -4.89 -9.40 8.90
C ARG A 90 -5.07 -10.77 9.54
N ILE A 91 -4.05 -11.63 9.52
CA ILE A 91 -4.10 -12.97 10.14
C ILE A 91 -4.30 -12.87 11.66
N ARG A 92 -3.82 -11.79 12.29
CA ARG A 92 -4.03 -11.51 13.72
C ARG A 92 -5.46 -11.15 14.10
N ILE A 93 -6.36 -10.92 13.14
CA ILE A 93 -7.78 -10.72 13.41
C ILE A 93 -8.36 -12.03 13.93
N GLY A 94 -8.53 -12.12 15.25
CA GLY A 94 -9.09 -13.29 15.91
C GLY A 94 -10.59 -13.49 15.59
N PRO A 95 -11.15 -14.64 16.00
CA PRO A 95 -12.56 -14.95 15.82
C PRO A 95 -13.42 -13.89 16.52
N ASN A 96 -14.29 -13.24 15.75
CA ASN A 96 -15.23 -12.21 16.20
C ASN A 96 -16.54 -12.35 15.41
N ASN A 97 -17.54 -11.53 15.73
CA ASN A 97 -18.73 -11.47 14.86
C ASN A 97 -18.39 -10.86 13.50
N VAL A 98 -19.22 -11.17 12.49
CA VAL A 98 -18.95 -10.79 11.09
C VAL A 98 -18.71 -9.29 10.94
N LEU A 99 -19.56 -8.44 11.54
CA LEU A 99 -19.42 -6.98 11.44
C LEU A 99 -18.11 -6.48 12.05
N GLN A 100 -17.68 -7.05 13.18
CA GLN A 100 -16.39 -6.74 13.79
C GLN A 100 -15.22 -7.19 12.90
N VAL A 101 -15.30 -8.38 12.30
CA VAL A 101 -14.25 -8.87 11.39
C VAL A 101 -14.13 -7.94 10.17
N LEU A 102 -15.25 -7.51 9.59
CA LEU A 102 -15.26 -6.57 8.46
C LEU A 102 -14.64 -5.23 8.85
N ASN A 103 -15.03 -4.66 10.00
CA ASN A 103 -14.49 -3.40 10.49
C ASN A 103 -12.98 -3.49 10.79
N LEU A 104 -12.53 -4.57 11.43
CA LEU A 104 -11.10 -4.79 11.71
C LEU A 104 -10.31 -4.98 10.41
N THR A 105 -10.85 -5.72 9.45
CA THR A 105 -10.25 -5.89 8.12
C THR A 105 -10.12 -4.54 7.42
N LYS A 106 -11.18 -3.73 7.44
CA LYS A 106 -11.16 -2.36 6.90
C LYS A 106 -10.07 -1.51 7.55
N GLN A 107 -9.94 -1.59 8.88
CA GLN A 107 -8.91 -0.87 9.59
C GLN A 107 -7.50 -1.26 9.12
N LYS A 108 -7.23 -2.54 8.87
CA LYS A 108 -5.92 -2.97 8.34
C LYS A 108 -5.65 -2.36 6.96
N PHE A 109 -6.66 -2.27 6.08
CA PHE A 109 -6.50 -1.60 4.78
C PHE A 109 -6.30 -0.09 4.91
N ILE A 110 -6.94 0.56 5.89
CA ILE A 110 -6.68 1.96 6.22
C ILE A 110 -5.23 2.14 6.66
N ASP A 111 -4.71 1.27 7.53
CA ASP A 111 -3.32 1.32 8.00
C ASP A 111 -2.33 1.19 6.81
N LEU A 112 -2.58 0.24 5.90
CA LEU A 112 -1.79 0.08 4.66
C LEU A 112 -1.87 1.33 3.77
N LYS A 113 -3.06 1.93 3.64
CA LYS A 113 -3.24 3.15 2.86
C LYS A 113 -2.45 4.32 3.45
N ILE A 114 -2.50 4.51 4.78
CA ILE A 114 -1.76 5.58 5.47
C ILE A 114 -0.26 5.44 5.20
N ILE A 115 0.29 4.23 5.31
CA ILE A 115 1.72 3.99 5.05
C ILE A 115 2.05 4.31 3.58
N THR A 116 1.23 3.88 2.64
CA THR A 116 1.47 4.09 1.21
C THR A 116 1.26 5.55 0.77
N ASP A 117 0.35 6.30 1.42
CA ASP A 117 0.09 7.72 1.17
C ASP A 117 1.34 8.59 1.41
N LEU A 118 2.19 8.21 2.37
CA LEU A 118 3.47 8.87 2.65
C LEU A 118 4.39 8.92 1.43
N TYR A 119 4.21 7.99 0.49
CA TYR A 119 5.03 7.89 -0.71
C TYR A 119 4.34 8.48 -1.94
N VAL A 120 3.02 8.34 -2.04
CA VAL A 120 2.24 8.88 -3.16
C VAL A 120 2.15 10.41 -3.11
N SER A 121 2.05 10.99 -1.91
CA SER A 121 1.93 12.44 -1.72
C SER A 121 3.25 13.20 -1.89
N ASN A 122 4.38 12.50 -1.80
CA ASN A 122 5.73 13.06 -1.82
C ASN A 122 6.46 12.84 -3.15
N GLU A 123 5.76 12.50 -4.24
CA GLU A 123 6.38 12.49 -5.55
C GLU A 123 6.83 13.92 -5.92
N PRO A 124 8.13 14.16 -6.17
CA PRO A 124 8.51 15.34 -6.91
C PRO A 124 7.87 15.20 -8.29
N MET A 125 6.92 16.09 -8.60
CA MET A 125 6.35 16.22 -9.94
C MET A 125 7.51 16.21 -10.95
N ALA A 126 7.69 15.10 -11.66
CA ALA A 126 8.65 15.00 -12.74
C ALA A 126 8.17 15.90 -13.88
N GLY A 127 8.48 17.18 -13.79
CA GLY A 127 7.91 18.20 -14.67
C GLY A 127 8.38 19.63 -14.43
N GLY A 128 9.57 19.84 -13.86
CA GLY A 128 10.25 21.13 -13.87
C GLY A 128 11.42 21.07 -14.85
N LYS A 129 11.16 21.27 -16.14
CA LYS A 129 12.22 21.69 -17.06
C LYS A 129 12.77 23.01 -16.50
N ASN A 130 14.10 23.13 -16.42
CA ASN A 130 14.77 24.42 -16.25
C ASN A 130 14.27 25.36 -17.35
N ALA A 131 13.31 26.21 -17.00
CA ALA A 131 13.02 27.45 -17.72
C ALA A 131 13.73 28.54 -16.93
N ASP A 132 15.05 28.61 -17.09
CA ASP A 132 15.90 29.77 -16.76
C ASP A 132 17.31 29.47 -17.26
N SER A 133 17.47 29.38 -18.59
CA SER A 133 18.78 29.57 -19.23
C SER A 133 18.69 30.26 -20.60
N ASP A 134 17.57 30.94 -20.89
CA ASP A 134 17.44 31.81 -22.04
C ASP A 134 16.94 33.18 -21.53
N ILE A 135 17.83 33.94 -20.90
CA ILE A 135 17.90 35.40 -20.89
C ILE A 135 19.25 35.73 -20.21
N LEU A 136 20.10 36.47 -20.94
CA LEU A 136 21.45 36.96 -20.60
C LEU A 136 22.59 35.96 -20.82
N THR A 137 23.13 35.88 -22.05
CA THR A 137 24.27 36.70 -22.50
C THR A 137 24.47 36.51 -24.00
#